data_AF-A0A7M4DX72-F1
#
_entry.id   AF-A0A7M4DX72-F1
#
_cell.length_a   1.000
_cell.length_b   1.000
_cell.length_c   1.000
_cell.angle_alpha   90.00
_cell.angle_beta   90.00
_cell.angle_gamma   90.00
#
_symmetry.space_group_name_H-M   'P 1'
#
loop_
_entity.id
_entity.type
_entity.pdbx_description
1 polymer ?
#
loop_
_entity_poly.entity_id
_entity_poly.type
_entity_poly.pdbx_seq_one_letter_code
_entity_poly.pdbx_strand_id
1 'polypeptide(L)' 'VARRLSRRKGLSQSALPYRRSVPTWLKLTSDDVKEQIYKLAKKGLTPSQIGKGRVRHPSSSHGARS' A
#
# COMPACT_ATOMS: atom_id res chain seq x y z
N VAL A 1 0.41 -1.04 -17.39
CA VAL A 1 1.30 -0.12 -18.16
C VAL A 1 0.91 -0.21 -19.63
N ALA A 2 0.26 0.82 -20.18
CA ALA A 2 0.04 0.96 -21.61
C ALA A 2 0.88 2.14 -22.09
N ARG A 3 1.65 1.92 -23.15
CA ARG A 3 2.72 2.82 -23.58
C ARG A 3 2.09 4.07 -24.21
N ARG A 4 2.48 5.25 -23.74
CA ARG A 4 2.13 6.58 -24.31
C ARG A 4 2.38 6.69 -25.82
N LEU A 5 3.16 5.76 -26.38
CA LEU A 5 3.58 5.70 -27.79
C LEU A 5 3.10 4.44 -28.54
N SER A 6 2.25 3.58 -27.95
CA SER A 6 1.81 2.32 -28.59
C SER A 6 0.29 2.26 -28.76
N ARG A 7 -0.18 1.78 -29.92
CA ARG A 7 -1.62 1.61 -30.25
C ARG A 7 -2.35 0.52 -29.44
N ARG A 8 -1.66 -0.23 -28.57
CA ARG A 8 -2.26 -1.31 -27.76
C ARG A 8 -2.77 -0.78 -26.41
N LYS A 9 -4.03 -1.07 -26.08
CA LYS A 9 -4.65 -0.79 -24.78
C LYS A 9 -4.26 -1.89 -23.78
N GLY A 10 -3.36 -1.57 -22.84
CA GLY A 10 -3.06 -2.44 -21.72
C GLY A 10 -4.17 -2.38 -20.66
N LEU A 11 -4.67 -3.54 -20.23
CA LEU A 11 -5.78 -3.68 -19.27
C LEU A 11 -5.33 -3.73 -17.80
N SER A 12 -4.03 -3.83 -17.53
CA SER A 12 -3.50 -3.97 -16.16
C SER A 12 -3.56 -2.64 -15.40
N GLN A 13 -4.52 -2.52 -14.48
CA GLN A 13 -4.68 -1.42 -13.52
C GLN A 13 -5.06 -1.98 -12.14
N SER A 14 -4.56 -1.35 -11.08
CA SER A 14 -5.02 -1.66 -9.71
C SER A 14 -6.39 -1.06 -9.46
N ALA A 15 -7.33 -1.85 -8.92
CA ALA A 15 -8.64 -1.36 -8.49
C ALA A 15 -8.64 -1.02 -6.99
N LEU A 16 -9.30 0.07 -6.63
CA LEU A 16 -9.51 0.45 -5.22
C LEU A 16 -10.78 -0.23 -4.70
N PRO A 17 -10.84 -0.63 -3.41
CA PRO A 17 -12.06 -1.12 -2.80
C PRO A 17 -13.18 -0.08 -2.86
N TYR A 18 -14.43 -0.55 -2.98
CA TYR A 18 -15.61 0.32 -2.98
C TYR A 18 -15.73 1.14 -1.69
N ARG A 19 -15.44 0.52 -0.54
CA ARG A 19 -15.44 1.19 0.78
C ARG A 19 -14.02 1.61 1.16
N ARG A 20 -13.88 2.88 1.56
CA ARG A 20 -12.60 3.47 2.04
C ARG A 20 -12.41 3.40 3.56
N SER A 21 -13.36 2.79 4.28
CA SER A 21 -13.24 2.58 5.72
C SER A 21 -12.11 1.61 6.03
N VAL A 22 -11.43 1.86 7.14
CA VAL A 22 -10.36 1.00 7.64
C VAL A 22 -10.95 -0.38 7.97
N PRO A 23 -10.39 -1.49 7.46
CA PRO A 23 -10.86 -2.82 7.81
C PRO A 23 -10.61 -3.10 9.30
N THR A 24 -11.55 -3.76 9.97
CA THR A 24 -11.54 -4.00 11.44
C THR A 24 -10.31 -4.79 11.92
N TRP A 25 -9.67 -5.55 11.04
CA TRP A 25 -8.44 -6.30 11.35
C TRP A 25 -7.18 -5.43 11.34
N LEU A 26 -7.28 -4.18 10.88
CA LEU A 26 -6.16 -3.24 10.82
C LEU A 26 -6.10 -2.41 12.10
N LYS A 27 -5.19 -2.78 13.00
CA LYS A 27 -4.95 -2.08 14.28
C LYS A 27 -3.96 -0.89 14.15
N LEU A 28 -3.65 -0.45 12.93
CA LEU A 28 -2.75 0.68 12.70
C LEU A 28 -3.49 1.98 12.98
N THR A 29 -2.97 2.77 13.92
CA THR A 29 -3.48 4.11 14.17
C THR A 29 -2.95 5.09 13.12
N SER A 30 -3.63 6.22 12.93
CA SER A 30 -3.17 7.27 12.01
C SER A 30 -1.82 7.87 12.41
N ASP A 31 -1.46 7.81 13.69
CA ASP A 31 -0.22 8.36 14.23
C ASP A 31 0.97 7.45 13.89
N ASP A 32 0.82 6.13 14.09
CA ASP A 32 1.81 5.12 13.70
C ASP A 32 2.17 5.19 12.21
N VAL A 33 1.17 5.46 11.37
CA VAL A 33 1.36 5.61 9.91
C VAL A 33 2.22 6.83 9.60
N LYS A 34 1.99 7.96 10.28
CA LYS A 34 2.77 9.19 10.05
C LYS A 34 4.23 8.98 10.47
N GLU A 35 4.46 8.41 11.65
CA GLU A 35 5.83 8.13 12.10
C GLU A 35 6.60 7.24 11.13
N GLN A 36 5.95 6.20 10.60
CA GLN A 36 6.57 5.30 9.64
C GLN A 36 6.90 5.99 8.33
N ILE A 37 6.03 6.88 7.84
CA ILE A 37 6.31 7.70 6.65
C ILE A 37 7.55 8.55 6.89
N TYR A 38 7.65 9.25 8.03
CA TYR A 38 8.83 10.07 8.35
C TYR A 38 10.11 9.24 8.47
N LYS A 39 10.05 8.08 9.15
CA LYS A 39 11.19 7.17 9.31
C LYS A 39 11.67 6.62 7.95
N LEU A 40 10.75 6.25 7.05
CA LEU A 40 11.08 5.71 5.73
C LEU A 40 11.52 6.80 4.74
N ALA A 41 10.95 8.01 4.84
CA ALA A 41 11.37 9.18 4.06
C ALA A 41 12.79 9.62 4.42
N LYS A 42 13.14 9.63 5.72
CA LYS A 42 14.52 9.91 6.18
C LYS A 42 15.54 8.89 5.67
N LYS A 43 15.11 7.66 5.38
CA LYS A 43 15.94 6.61 4.76
C LYS A 43 16.10 6.77 3.24
N GLY A 44 15.49 7.79 2.64
CA GLY A 44 15.59 8.07 1.20
C GLY A 44 14.69 7.20 0.31
N LEU A 45 13.69 6.52 0.88
CA LEU A 45 12.76 5.70 0.09
C LEU A 45 11.81 6.57 -0.71
N THR A 46 11.53 6.17 -1.95
CA THR A 46 10.60 6.91 -2.81
C THR A 46 9.15 6.71 -2.32
N PRO A 47 8.28 7.72 -2.44
CA PRO A 47 6.88 7.61 -2.01
C PRO A 47 6.14 6.38 -2.59
N SER A 48 6.49 6.00 -3.82
CA SER A 48 5.95 4.80 -4.48
C SER A 48 6.32 3.49 -3.75
N GLN A 49 7.51 3.41 -3.15
CA GLN A 49 7.95 2.25 -2.36
C GLN A 49 7.32 2.25 -0.96
N ILE A 50 7.22 3.41 -0.32
CA ILE A 50 6.61 3.59 1.01
C ILE A 50 5.13 3.15 1.00
N GLY A 51 4.38 3.58 -0.02
CA GLY A 51 2.95 3.26 -0.13
C GLY A 51 2.64 1.80 -0.50
N LYS A 52 3.56 1.09 -1.18
CA LYS A 52 3.36 -0.31 -1.58
C LYS A 52 3.48 -1.29 -0.42
N GLY A 53 4.48 -1.11 0.45
CA GLY A 53 4.88 -2.13 1.40
C GLY A 53 4.02 -2.26 2.65
N ARG A 54 3.34 -1.19 3.08
CA ARG A 54 2.74 -1.17 4.44
C ARG A 54 1.32 -0.62 4.54
N VAL A 55 0.93 0.29 3.65
CA VAL A 55 -0.43 0.82 3.61
C VAL A 55 -1.37 -0.08 2.80
N ARG A 56 -0.85 -0.77 1.78
CA ARG A 56 -1.66 -1.64 0.90
C ARG A 56 -1.73 -3.10 1.34
N HIS A 57 -0.67 -3.60 1.98
CA HIS A 57 -0.62 -4.94 2.54
C HIS A 57 -0.29 -4.82 4.03
N PRO A 58 -1.29 -4.82 4.93
CA PRO A 58 -0.99 -5.12 6.32
C PRO A 58 -0.31 -6.48 6.34
N SER A 59 0.89 -6.54 6.92
CA SER A 59 1.67 -7.77 7.03
C SER A 59 0.78 -8.87 7.61
N SER A 60 0.43 -9.84 6.77
CA SER A 60 -0.03 -11.14 7.20
C SER A 60 1.14 -11.81 7.92
N SER A 61 1.28 -11.57 9.22
CA SER A 61 2.20 -12.35 10.04
C SER A 61 1.57 -12.66 11.40
N HIS A 62 1.50 -13.97 11.65
CA HIS A 62 1.19 -14.70 12.89
C HIS A 62 -0.29 -14.97 13.21
N GLY A 63 -0.72 -16.21 12.95
CA GLY A 63 -1.96 -16.71 13.54
C GLY A 63 -2.53 -18.06 13.06
N ALA A 64 -1.87 -18.82 12.19
CA ALA A 64 -2.20 -20.24 12.06
C ALA A 64 -1.73 -20.96 13.35
N ARG A 65 -2.65 -21.18 14.28
CA ARG A 65 -2.55 -22.18 15.34
C ARG A 65 -3.82 -23.02 15.29
N SER A 66 -3.70 -24.22 14.73
CA SER A 66 -4.47 -25.41 15.05
C SER A 66 -3.48 -26.56 15.08
#